data_AF-A0A401ZGE9-F1
#
_entry.id   AF-A0A401ZGE9-F1
#
_cell.length_a   1.000
_cell.length_b   1.000
_cell.length_c   1.000
_cell.angle_alpha   90.00
_cell.angle_beta   90.00
_cell.angle_gamma   90.00
#
_symmetry.space_group_name_H-M   'P 1'
#
loop_
_entity.id
_entity.type
_entity.pdbx_description
1 polymer ?
#
loop_
_entity_poly.entity_id
_entity_poly.type
_entity_poly.pdbx_seq_one_letter_code
_entity_poly.pdbx_strand_id
1 'polypeptide(L)' 'MNTPHNHKDHMKIGRYQSWLEDGKLKLYYHEFGNPSGMYCTMSAEETRGLLELLSRNSEGINEALYVNEKESRNNYAGL' A
#
# COMPACT_ATOMS: atom_id res chain seq x y z
N MET A 1 16.49 -0.55 31.97
CA MET A 1 15.80 -1.43 31.00
C MET A 1 15.32 -0.55 29.86
N ASN A 2 16.01 -0.58 28.73
CA ASN A 2 15.58 0.16 27.54
C ASN A 2 14.45 -0.63 26.90
N THR A 3 13.23 -0.11 26.97
CA THR A 3 12.12 -0.61 26.15
C THR A 3 12.52 -0.48 24.67
N PRO A 4 12.44 -1.55 23.87
CA PRO A 4 12.64 -1.40 22.44
C PRO A 4 11.56 -0.44 21.96
N HIS A 5 11.99 0.71 21.44
CA HIS A 5 11.12 1.57 20.67
C HIS A 5 10.66 0.74 19.49
N ASN A 6 9.48 0.15 19.63
CA ASN A 6 8.76 -0.54 18.58
C ASN A 6 8.41 0.55 17.57
N HIS A 7 9.37 0.87 16.69
CA HIS A 7 9.17 1.70 15.53
C HIS A 7 8.12 0.94 14.71
N LYS A 8 6.85 1.26 14.97
CA LYS A 8 5.76 0.78 14.13
C LYS A 8 6.06 1.38 12.77
N ASP A 9 6.48 0.53 11.83
CA ASP A 9 6.77 0.92 10.45
C ASP A 9 5.45 1.31 9.79
N HIS A 10 4.99 2.52 10.10
CA HIS A 10 3.81 3.13 9.51
C HIS A 10 4.20 3.70 8.17
N MET A 11 3.65 3.13 7.10
CA MET A 11 3.82 3.61 5.74
C MET A 11 2.48 3.99 5.16
N LYS A 12 2.41 5.15 4.50
CA LYS A 12 1.24 5.56 3.72
C LYS A 12 1.46 5.15 2.27
N ILE A 13 0.51 4.40 1.71
CA ILE A 13 0.52 3.95 0.31
C ILE A 13 -0.71 4.54 -0.37
N GLY A 14 -0.55 5.67 -1.07
CA GLY A 14 -1.67 6.40 -1.64
C GLY A 14 -2.70 6.79 -0.57
N ARG A 15 -3.89 6.19 -0.62
CA ARG A 15 -4.99 6.41 0.34
C ARG A 15 -4.95 5.48 1.56
N TYR A 16 -4.12 4.45 1.55
CA TYR A 16 -4.05 3.45 2.61
C TYR A 16 -3.02 3.83 3.67
N GLN A 17 -3.38 3.67 4.94
CA GLN A 17 -2.44 3.61 6.06
C GLN A 17 -2.06 2.15 6.30
N SER A 18 -0.77 1.87 6.40
CA SER A 18 -0.25 0.51 6.58
C SER A 18 0.77 0.44 7.71
N TRP A 19 0.79 -0.67 8.45
CA TRP A 19 1.83 -0.96 9.44
C TRP A 19 1.91 -2.46 9.76
N LEU A 20 3.06 -2.88 10.29
CA LEU A 20 3.25 -4.20 10.89
C LEU A 20 3.08 -4.11 12.41
N GLU A 21 2.25 -4.99 12.96
CA GLU A 21 2.06 -5.12 14.40
C GLU A 21 1.89 -6.60 14.75
N ASP A 22 2.71 -7.10 15.67
CA ASP A 22 2.70 -8.51 16.12
C ASP A 22 2.77 -9.53 14.98
N GLY A 23 3.61 -9.25 13.98
CA GLY A 23 3.78 -10.11 12.79
C GLY A 23 2.61 -10.06 11.80
N LYS A 24 1.66 -9.13 11.98
CA LYS A 24 0.50 -8.95 11.11
C LYS A 24 0.60 -7.67 10.31
N LEU A 25 0.32 -7.75 9.01
CA LEU A 25 0.18 -6.58 8.15
C LEU A 25 -1.23 -6.01 8.31
N LYS A 26 -1.30 -4.74 8.70
CA LYS A 26 -2.56 -3.99 8.83
C LYS A 26 -2.64 -2.96 7.71
N LEU A 27 -3.79 -2.93 7.03
CA LEU A 27 -4.13 -1.94 5.99
C LEU A 27 -5.46 -1.29 6.35
N TYR A 28 -5.46 0.04 6.41
CA TYR A 28 -6.63 0.82 6.73
C TYR A 28 -6.89 1.87 5.65
N TYR A 29 -8.14 1.93 5.20
CA TYR A 29 -8.66 3.00 4.36
C TYR A 29 -9.95 3.52 4.96
N HIS A 30 -10.08 4.83 5.03
CA HIS A 30 -11.32 5.49 5.38
C HIS A 30 -11.41 6.81 4.65
N GLU A 31 -12.54 7.03 3.98
CA GLU A 31 -12.81 8.26 3.25
C GLU A 31 -13.60 9.21 4.14
N PHE A 32 -13.15 10.45 4.24
CA PHE A 32 -13.86 11.45 5.03
C PHE A 32 -15.26 11.69 4.45
N GLY A 33 -16.28 11.61 5.30
CA GLY A 33 -17.69 11.77 4.89
C GLY A 33 -18.35 10.48 4.36
N ASN A 34 -17.62 9.37 4.25
CA ASN A 34 -18.17 8.05 3.95
C ASN A 34 -18.23 7.21 5.24
N PRO A 35 -19.38 6.66 5.64
CA PRO A 35 -19.47 5.81 6.83
C PRO A 35 -18.76 4.46 6.66
N SER A 36 -18.39 4.09 5.43
CA SER A 36 -17.73 2.82 5.14
C SER A 36 -16.21 3.00 5.00
N GLY A 37 -15.47 2.29 5.83
CA GLY A 37 -14.03 2.12 5.71
C GLY A 37 -13.67 0.67 5.41
N MET A 38 -12.44 0.45 4.96
CA MET A 38 -11.84 -0.87 4.83
C MET A 38 -10.76 -1.03 5.90
N TYR A 39 -10.86 -2.10 6.68
CA TYR A 39 -9.79 -2.53 7.58
C TYR A 39 -9.45 -3.97 7.25
N CYS A 40 -8.21 -4.20 6.83
CA CYS A 40 -7.68 -5.52 6.51
C CYS A 40 -6.52 -5.83 7.46
N THR A 41 -6.52 -7.03 8.03
CA THR A 41 -5.42 -7.56 8.84
C THR A 41 -5.03 -8.92 8.29
N MET A 42 -3.77 -9.09 7.95
CA MET A 42 -3.21 -10.32 7.41
C MET A 42 -2.17 -10.89 8.37
N SER A 43 -2.22 -12.19 8.60
CA SER A 43 -1.17 -12.98 9.23
C SER A 43 0.14 -12.96 8.43
N ALA A 44 1.21 -13.52 9.00
CA ALA A 44 2.48 -13.65 8.30
C ALA A 44 2.36 -14.53 7.04
N GLU A 45 1.59 -15.63 7.11
CA GLU A 45 1.34 -16.51 5.95
C GLU A 45 0.55 -15.79 4.84
N GLU A 46 -0.52 -15.08 5.20
CA GLU A 46 -1.31 -14.32 4.23
C GLU A 46 -0.49 -13.18 3.61
N THR A 47 0.32 -12.49 4.42
CA THR A 47 1.22 -11.43 3.94
C THR A 47 2.26 -12.00 2.97
N ARG A 48 2.81 -13.19 3.25
CA ARG A 48 3.73 -13.87 2.32
C ARG A 48 3.05 -14.18 0.98
N GLY A 49 1.80 -14.66 1.02
CA GLY A 49 1.02 -14.89 -0.20
C GLY A 49 0.78 -13.61 -1.01
N LEU A 50 0.48 -12.50 -0.32
CA LEU A 50 0.35 -11.19 -0.96
C LEU A 50 1.66 -10.74 -1.60
N LEU A 51 2.81 -10.89 -0.92
CA LEU A 51 4.11 -10.55 -1.47
C LEU A 51 4.44 -11.36 -2.73
N GLU A 52 4.14 -12.65 -2.71
CA GLU A 52 4.33 -13.52 -3.87
C GLU A 52 3.44 -13.09 -5.05
N LEU A 53 2.17 -12.78 -4.80
CA LEU A 53 1.26 -12.27 -5.82
C LEU A 53 1.79 -10.96 -6.44
N LEU A 54 2.20 -10.01 -5.61
CA LEU A 54 2.74 -8.73 -6.08
C LEU A 54 4.04 -8.92 -6.86
N SER A 55 4.93 -9.79 -6.40
CA SER A 55 6.19 -10.09 -7.08
C SER A 55 5.97 -10.74 -8.45
N ARG A 56 4.98 -11.64 -8.58
CA ARG A 56 4.66 -12.28 -9.87
C ARG A 56 4.10 -11.32 -10.91
N ASN A 57 3.49 -10.23 -10.46
CA ASN A 57 2.83 -9.24 -11.32
C ASN A 57 3.61 -7.91 -11.40
N SER A 58 4.86 -7.87 -10.90
CA SER A 58 5.61 -6.63 -10.77
C SER A 58 5.85 -5.94 -12.12
N GLU A 59 6.10 -6.71 -13.18
CA GLU A 59 6.31 -6.16 -14.53
C GLU A 59 5.06 -5.43 -15.03
N GLY A 60 3.89 -6.08 -15.00
CA GLY A 60 2.63 -5.45 -15.43
C GLY A 60 2.24 -4.24 -14.56
N ILE A 61 2.56 -4.25 -13.27
CA ILE A 61 2.38 -3.08 -12.39
C ILE A 61 3.29 -1.93 -12.83
N ASN A 62 4.57 -2.21 -13.12
CA ASN A 62 5.54 -1.21 -13.55
C ASN A 62 5.19 -0.62 -14.93
N GLU A 63 4.73 -1.45 -15.87
CA GLU A 63 4.24 -0.99 -17.18
C GLU A 63 3.04 -0.05 -17.02
N ALA A 64 2.06 -0.41 -16.19
CA ALA A 64 0.89 0.43 -15.94
C ALA A 64 1.27 1.79 -15.33
N LEU A 65 2.27 1.82 -14.44
CA LEU A 65 2.81 3.07 -13.89
C LEU A 65 3.44 3.94 -14.99
N TYR A 66 4.26 3.36 -15.87
CA TYR A 66 4.90 4.08 -16.96
C TYR A 66 3.89 4.71 -17.93
N VAL A 67 2.82 3.98 -18.28
CA VAL A 67 1.75 4.52 -19.14
C VAL A 67 1.05 5.70 -18.47
N ASN A 68 0.69 5.58 -17.20
CA ASN A 68 0.01 6.64 -16.46
C ASN A 68 0.86 7.92 -16.35
N GLU A 69 2.17 7.79 -16.15
CA GLU A 69 3.10 8.93 -16.13
C GLU A 69 3.19 9.63 -17.50
N LYS A 70 3.18 8.86 -18.59
CA LYS A 70 3.24 9.39 -19.96
C LYS A 70 1.95 10.13 -20.35
N GLU A 71 0.79 9.58 -20.00
CA GLU A 71 -0.52 10.22 -20.22
C GLU A 71 -0.65 11.51 -19.40
N SER A 72 -0.22 11.49 -18.13
CA SER A 72 -0.21 12.67 -17.28
C SER A 72 0.66 13.78 -17.88
N ARG A 73 1.88 13.48 -18.35
CA ARG A 73 2.77 14.48 -18.96
C ARG A 73 2.25 15.05 -20.27
N ASN A 74 1.62 14.24 -21.12
CA ASN A 74 1.05 14.71 -22.38
C ASN A 74 -0.12 15.68 -22.17
N ASN A 75 -0.93 15.49 -21.13
CA ASN A 75 -2.04 16.39 -20.81
C ASN A 75 -1.59 17.79 -20.34
N TYR A 76 -0.40 17.91 -19.74
CA TYR A 76 0.17 19.21 -19.33
C TYR A 76 0.96 19.92 -20.44
N ALA A 77 1.29 19.23 -21.54
CA ALA A 77 2.01 19.82 -22.68
C ALA A 77 1.07 20.32 -23.81
N GLY A 78 -0.24 20.11 -23.67
CA GLY A 78 -1.28 20.55 -24.60
C GLY A 78 -2.09 21.77 -24.14
N LEU A 79 -1.66 22.44 -23.07
CA LEU A 79 -2.16 23.74 -22.59
C LEU A 79 -1.07 24.81 -22.79
#